data_AF-A0A510JFY9-F1
#
_entry.id   AF-A0A510JFY9-F1
#
_cell.length_a   1.000
_cell.length_b   1.000
_cell.length_c   1.000
_cell.angle_alpha   90.00
_cell.angle_beta   90.00
_cell.angle_gamma   90.00
#
_symmetry.space_group_name_H-M   'P 1'
#
loop_
_entity.id
_entity.type
_entity.pdbx_description
1 polymer ?
#
loop_
_entity_poly.entity_id
_entity_poly.type
_entity_poly.pdbx_seq_one_letter_code
_entity_poly.pdbx_strand_id
1 'polypeptide(L)'
;MMKKILLILTMLFGISFGANAFTRKEYIQENLSKLGIKQEIINETIKLDKEIGDTTLNESSEGGTTEKKRTQQLKKAKELFKKDKNNYIILEKILGIAKSKERNEEIKEYENLYLKAKIPEDAKNFFLGEYFFLSGQRDKMNEYFKKVKDSSKNVFYLKMTEFYKMLEMKEEAENNNKDTEKENKRIKEFISTGIIKTGELNKILNNSSLMKESGISDEEVYSRQLDVEILRVFFYVFNDELEKGIDDYIQNIANKKVSKDVLEYNKEKDVFTMMMTIMTPVFKIMFGALTDTKNKDEINEKSIEKIMKKFIKTEKYRQFEKEGLMDEINLK
;
A
#
# COMPACT_ATOMS: atom_id res chain seq x y z
N MET A 1 41.60 8.10 12.58
CA MET A 1 40.96 6.93 11.93
C MET A 1 39.94 6.21 12.83
N MET A 2 40.23 5.97 14.11
CA MET A 2 39.30 5.31 15.05
C MET A 2 37.93 5.98 15.19
N LYS A 3 37.84 7.33 15.18
CA LYS A 3 36.54 8.04 15.28
C LYS A 3 35.60 7.81 14.09
N LYS A 4 36.12 7.55 12.88
CA LYS A 4 35.30 7.25 11.67
C LYS A 4 34.85 5.79 11.66
N ILE A 5 35.71 4.87 12.10
CA ILE A 5 35.39 3.45 12.25
C ILE A 5 34.38 3.25 13.41
N LEU A 6 34.55 3.98 14.51
CA LEU A 6 33.61 3.93 15.65
C LEU A 6 32.23 4.47 15.26
N LEU A 7 32.14 5.52 14.42
CA LEU A 7 30.85 6.05 13.94
C LEU A 7 30.11 5.04 13.04
N ILE A 8 30.86 4.35 12.16
CA ILE A 8 30.33 3.28 11.29
C ILE A 8 29.92 2.05 12.11
N LEU A 9 30.69 1.67 13.13
CA LEU A 9 30.30 0.60 14.06
C LEU A 9 29.08 0.99 14.91
N THR A 10 28.98 2.22 15.43
CA THR A 10 27.78 2.64 16.18
C THR A 10 26.52 2.73 15.31
N MET A 11 26.65 2.95 14.00
CA MET A 11 25.53 2.84 13.05
C MET A 11 25.15 1.38 12.75
N LEU A 12 26.10 0.45 12.79
CA LEU A 12 25.87 -0.99 12.61
C LEU A 12 25.33 -1.68 13.88
N PHE A 13 25.67 -1.19 15.08
CA PHE A 13 25.25 -1.76 16.37
C PHE A 13 23.97 -1.16 16.97
N GLY A 14 23.31 -0.23 16.25
CA GLY A 14 21.95 0.21 16.57
C GLY A 14 20.87 -0.86 16.33
N ILE A 15 21.25 -2.01 15.74
CA ILE A 15 20.39 -3.19 15.60
C ILE A 15 20.26 -3.85 16.97
N SER A 16 19.37 -3.29 17.77
CA SER A 16 18.84 -3.94 18.95
C SER A 16 18.07 -5.18 18.49
N PHE A 17 18.67 -6.36 18.69
CA PHE A 17 18.08 -7.68 18.43
C PHE A 17 16.94 -8.05 19.41
N GLY A 18 16.20 -7.07 19.93
CA GLY A 18 15.04 -7.30 20.78
C GLY A 18 14.03 -6.19 20.60
N ALA A 19 12.77 -6.55 20.36
CA ALA A 19 11.57 -5.70 20.48
C ALA A 19 11.55 -4.32 19.79
N ASN A 20 12.54 -3.96 18.98
CA ASN A 20 12.66 -2.63 18.38
C ASN A 20 12.04 -2.59 16.99
N ALA A 21 11.33 -1.48 16.74
CA ALA A 21 10.77 -1.06 15.46
C ALA A 21 11.81 -1.22 14.34
N PHE A 22 11.43 -1.77 13.19
CA PHE A 22 12.29 -1.81 12.00
C PHE A 22 11.85 -0.69 11.07
N THR A 23 12.52 0.45 11.14
CA THR A 23 12.11 1.67 10.45
C THR A 23 12.56 1.70 8.99
N ARG A 24 11.88 2.49 8.16
CA ARG A 24 12.23 2.70 6.76
C ARG A 24 13.61 3.34 6.62
N LYS A 25 13.95 4.20 7.59
CA LYS A 25 15.29 4.78 7.72
C LYS A 25 16.36 3.70 7.89
N GLU A 26 16.15 2.74 8.79
CA GLU A 26 17.07 1.63 9.01
C GLU A 26 17.17 0.71 7.79
N TYR A 27 16.03 0.39 7.17
CA TYR A 27 15.99 -0.35 5.91
C TYR A 27 16.85 0.31 4.82
N ILE A 28 16.69 1.62 4.60
CA ILE A 28 17.47 2.38 3.62
C ILE A 28 18.96 2.38 3.99
N GLN A 29 19.26 2.69 5.25
CA GLN A 29 20.64 2.76 5.74
C GLN A 29 21.36 1.42 5.53
N GLU A 30 20.75 0.33 5.96
CA GLU A 30 21.35 -1.01 5.90
C GLU A 30 21.57 -1.44 4.45
N ASN A 31 20.53 -1.37 3.60
CA ASN A 31 20.61 -1.90 2.25
C ASN A 31 21.53 -1.08 1.34
N LEU A 32 21.48 0.26 1.42
CA LEU A 32 22.33 1.09 0.58
C LEU A 32 23.80 1.10 1.05
N SER A 33 24.06 0.95 2.36
CA SER A 33 25.44 0.82 2.86
C SER A 33 26.11 -0.46 2.35
N LYS A 34 25.37 -1.58 2.28
CA LYS A 34 25.88 -2.86 1.73
C LYS A 34 26.29 -2.74 0.26
N LEU A 35 25.68 -1.81 -0.48
CA LEU A 35 26.04 -1.52 -1.87
C LEU A 35 27.21 -0.55 -2.02
N GLY A 36 27.75 -0.03 -0.91
CA GLY A 36 28.87 0.92 -0.92
C GLY A 36 28.46 2.35 -1.29
N ILE A 37 27.16 2.67 -1.23
CA ILE A 37 26.66 4.02 -1.53
C ILE A 37 27.14 4.99 -0.45
N LYS A 38 27.56 6.19 -0.87
CA LYS A 38 28.05 7.22 0.05
C LYS A 38 26.96 7.65 1.04
N GLN A 39 27.35 7.84 2.30
CA GLN A 39 26.42 8.27 3.37
C GLN A 39 25.67 9.56 3.05
N GLU A 40 26.26 10.50 2.30
CA GLU A 40 25.57 11.72 1.86
C GLU A 40 24.33 11.39 0.99
N ILE A 41 24.47 10.45 0.06
CA ILE A 41 23.40 10.01 -0.85
C ILE A 41 22.36 9.19 -0.07
N ILE A 42 22.80 8.38 0.90
CA ILE A 42 21.90 7.64 1.80
C ILE A 42 21.04 8.61 2.63
N ASN A 43 21.64 9.65 3.20
CA ASN A 43 20.91 10.67 3.97
C ASN A 43 19.90 11.42 3.10
N GLU A 44 20.29 11.79 1.88
CA GLU A 44 19.39 12.40 0.90
C GLU A 44 18.24 11.45 0.52
N THR A 45 18.53 10.14 0.40
CA THR A 45 17.53 9.11 0.10
C THR A 45 16.52 8.97 1.22
N ILE A 46 16.96 8.89 2.48
CA ILE A 46 16.07 8.84 3.65
C ILE A 46 15.15 10.06 3.67
N LYS A 47 15.71 11.25 3.45
CA LYS A 47 14.94 12.49 3.44
C LYS A 47 13.89 12.50 2.33
N LEU A 48 14.28 12.12 1.11
CA LEU A 48 13.38 12.12 -0.04
C LEU A 48 12.32 11.00 0.06
N ASP A 49 12.70 9.80 0.53
CA ASP A 49 11.76 8.69 0.75
C ASP A 49 10.69 9.07 1.78
N LYS A 50 11.08 9.76 2.87
CA LYS A 50 10.12 10.31 3.86
C LYS A 50 9.28 11.46 3.30
N GLU A 51 9.85 12.36 2.51
CA GLU A 51 9.11 13.47 1.87
C GLU A 51 8.07 12.95 0.88
N ILE A 52 8.40 11.89 0.13
CA ILE A 52 7.47 11.24 -0.78
C ILE A 52 6.44 10.41 0.00
N GLY A 53 6.86 9.67 1.04
CA GLY A 53 6.00 8.78 1.81
C GLY A 53 5.48 7.59 1.00
N ASP A 54 4.44 6.94 1.53
CA ASP A 54 3.59 6.06 0.74
C ASP A 54 2.34 6.82 0.30
N THR A 55 2.40 7.35 -0.92
CA THR A 55 1.31 8.11 -1.50
C THR A 55 0.39 7.17 -2.27
N THR A 56 -0.89 7.12 -1.89
CA THR A 56 -1.93 6.83 -2.88
C THR A 56 -1.95 8.01 -3.82
N LEU A 57 -1.39 7.86 -5.02
CA LEU A 57 -1.61 8.83 -6.08
C LEU A 57 -3.12 8.78 -6.39
N ASN A 58 -3.89 9.62 -5.71
CA ASN A 58 -5.28 9.89 -6.02
C ASN A 58 -5.31 10.40 -7.46
N GLU A 59 -5.61 9.52 -8.40
CA GLU A 59 -5.78 9.84 -9.81
C GLU A 59 -7.12 10.56 -10.08
N SER A 60 -7.91 10.83 -9.04
CA SER A 60 -9.26 11.38 -9.14
C SER A 60 -9.44 12.73 -8.43
N SER A 61 -8.53 13.69 -8.64
CA SER A 61 -8.95 15.08 -8.59
C SER A 61 -8.41 15.82 -9.81
N GLU A 62 -9.34 16.29 -10.64
CA GLU A 62 -9.12 17.40 -11.56
C GLU A 62 -8.76 18.63 -10.73
N GLY A 63 -7.50 18.71 -10.33
CA GLY A 63 -6.94 19.79 -9.54
C GLY A 63 -5.43 19.71 -9.66
N GLY A 64 -4.83 20.64 -10.41
CA GLY A 64 -3.42 20.63 -10.81
C GLY A 64 -2.37 20.57 -9.69
N THR A 65 -2.77 20.43 -8.43
CA THR A 65 -1.92 20.24 -7.25
C THR A 65 -1.27 18.84 -7.23
N THR A 66 -2.01 17.78 -7.57
CA THR A 66 -1.50 16.39 -7.57
C THR A 66 -0.47 16.17 -8.67
N GLU A 67 -0.67 16.78 -9.84
CA GLU A 67 0.25 16.67 -10.96
C GLU A 67 1.55 17.45 -10.75
N LYS A 68 1.47 18.70 -10.28
CA LYS A 68 2.66 19.50 -9.98
C LYS A 68 3.52 18.82 -8.90
N LYS A 69 2.89 18.32 -7.83
CA LYS A 69 3.57 17.58 -6.76
C LYS A 69 4.26 16.33 -7.30
N ARG A 70 3.56 15.53 -8.10
CA ARG A 70 4.11 14.31 -8.73
C ARG A 70 5.31 14.63 -9.63
N THR A 71 5.18 15.62 -10.51
CA THR A 71 6.26 16.06 -11.40
C THR A 71 7.48 16.54 -10.61
N GLN A 72 7.27 17.27 -9.51
CA GLN A 72 8.35 17.69 -8.63
C GLN A 72 9.02 16.52 -7.91
N GLN A 73 8.24 15.58 -7.36
CA GLN A 73 8.76 14.38 -6.69
C GLN A 73 9.56 13.51 -7.67
N LEU A 74 9.03 13.28 -8.87
CA LEU A 74 9.70 12.54 -9.93
C LEU A 74 11.01 13.21 -10.34
N LYS A 75 11.01 14.54 -10.51
CA LYS A 75 12.23 15.30 -10.82
C LYS A 75 13.29 15.14 -9.73
N LYS A 76 12.93 15.32 -8.45
CA LYS A 76 13.86 15.15 -7.31
C LYS A 76 14.41 13.72 -7.25
N ALA A 77 13.56 12.72 -7.45
CA ALA A 77 13.97 11.31 -7.46
C ALA A 77 14.95 11.02 -8.60
N LYS A 78 14.66 11.47 -9.82
CA LYS A 78 15.58 11.34 -10.97
C LYS A 78 16.92 12.06 -10.74
N GLU A 79 16.90 13.26 -10.16
CA GLU A 79 18.12 14.01 -9.83
C GLU A 79 18.98 13.28 -8.78
N LEU A 80 18.36 12.72 -7.74
CA LEU A 80 19.06 11.94 -6.72
C LEU A 80 19.61 10.63 -7.28
N PHE A 81 18.84 9.93 -8.13
CA PHE A 81 19.29 8.69 -8.77
C PHE A 81 20.52 8.89 -9.67
N LYS A 82 20.67 10.06 -10.31
CA LYS A 82 21.87 10.41 -11.09
C LYS A 82 23.15 10.47 -10.24
N LYS A 83 23.03 10.72 -8.92
CA LYS A 83 24.19 10.75 -8.01
C LYS A 83 24.78 9.37 -7.76
N ASP A 84 23.95 8.32 -7.74
CA ASP A 84 24.38 6.92 -7.69
C ASP A 84 23.33 5.99 -8.31
N LYS A 85 23.66 5.41 -9.47
CA LYS A 85 22.75 4.54 -10.24
C LYS A 85 22.50 3.18 -9.57
N ASN A 86 23.23 2.83 -8.50
CA ASN A 86 22.96 1.63 -7.71
C ASN A 86 21.91 1.87 -6.62
N ASN A 87 21.40 3.09 -6.47
CA ASN A 87 20.36 3.44 -5.50
C ASN A 87 18.99 2.92 -5.95
N TYR A 88 18.75 1.63 -5.73
CA TYR A 88 17.54 0.97 -6.17
C TYR A 88 16.28 1.45 -5.42
N ILE A 89 16.42 1.98 -4.19
CA ILE A 89 15.28 2.49 -3.42
C ILE A 89 14.68 3.72 -4.10
N ILE A 90 15.52 4.64 -4.58
CA ILE A 90 15.04 5.77 -5.39
C ILE A 90 14.51 5.30 -6.74
N LEU A 91 15.07 4.24 -7.32
CA LEU A 91 14.56 3.64 -8.54
C LEU A 91 13.13 3.09 -8.35
N GLU A 92 12.85 2.41 -7.23
CA GLU A 92 11.50 1.98 -6.85
C GLU A 92 10.54 3.16 -6.73
N LYS A 93 10.98 4.27 -6.12
CA LYS A 93 10.17 5.51 -6.04
C LYS A 93 9.89 6.11 -7.42
N ILE A 94 10.87 6.15 -8.31
CA ILE A 94 10.68 6.62 -9.70
C ILE A 94 9.60 5.77 -10.40
N LEU A 95 9.73 4.44 -10.32
CA LEU A 95 8.78 3.51 -10.95
C LEU A 95 7.38 3.61 -10.32
N GLY A 96 7.28 3.71 -9.00
CA GLY A 96 6.02 3.88 -8.28
C GLY A 96 5.29 5.17 -8.63
N ILE A 97 6.03 6.28 -8.78
CA ILE A 97 5.48 7.59 -9.17
C ILE A 97 5.02 7.61 -10.63
N ALA A 98 5.81 7.04 -11.54
CA ALA A 98 5.57 7.11 -12.98
C ALA A 98 4.39 6.24 -13.46
N LYS A 99 4.05 5.22 -12.67
CA LYS A 99 2.92 4.29 -12.85
C LYS A 99 1.60 4.96 -13.23
N SER A 100 1.38 6.23 -12.88
CA SER A 100 0.09 6.89 -12.99
C SER A 100 -0.22 7.58 -14.34
N LYS A 101 0.67 7.64 -15.33
CA LYS A 101 0.37 8.27 -16.66
C LYS A 101 1.40 8.12 -17.79
N GLU A 102 2.63 7.64 -17.55
CA GLU A 102 3.73 7.85 -18.52
C GLU A 102 4.63 6.63 -18.75
N ARG A 103 4.12 5.53 -19.32
CA ARG A 103 4.99 4.42 -19.75
C ARG A 103 5.71 4.73 -21.08
N ASN A 104 6.49 5.80 -21.08
CA ASN A 104 7.35 6.21 -22.17
C ASN A 104 8.68 5.44 -22.17
N GLU A 105 9.55 5.73 -23.14
CA GLU A 105 10.86 5.06 -23.26
C GLU A 105 11.76 5.28 -22.02
N GLU A 106 11.66 6.45 -21.38
CA GLU A 106 12.44 6.76 -20.18
C GLU A 106 12.06 5.84 -19.02
N ILE A 107 10.76 5.59 -18.79
CA ILE A 107 10.30 4.68 -17.73
C ILE A 107 10.73 3.23 -18.01
N LYS A 108 10.72 2.81 -19.29
CA LYS A 108 11.27 1.49 -19.67
C LYS A 108 12.77 1.38 -19.39
N GLU A 109 13.54 2.46 -19.52
CA GLU A 109 14.94 2.47 -19.13
C GLU A 109 15.11 2.23 -17.61
N TYR A 110 14.31 2.89 -16.78
CA TYR A 110 14.31 2.67 -15.33
C TYR A 110 13.89 1.23 -14.96
N GLU A 111 12.91 0.64 -15.64
CA GLU A 111 12.56 -0.78 -15.48
C GLU A 111 13.77 -1.70 -15.76
N ASN A 112 14.48 -1.44 -16.86
CA ASN A 112 15.68 -2.21 -17.24
C ASN A 112 16.84 -2.03 -16.25
N LEU A 113 16.99 -0.84 -15.66
CA LEU A 113 17.96 -0.60 -14.60
C LEU A 113 17.59 -1.36 -13.33
N TYR A 114 16.30 -1.47 -13.00
CA TYR A 114 15.84 -2.18 -11.82
C TYR A 114 16.09 -3.68 -11.93
N LEU A 115 15.88 -4.26 -13.12
CA LEU A 115 16.22 -5.67 -13.39
C LEU A 115 17.71 -5.99 -13.12
N LYS A 116 18.59 -5.01 -13.35
CA LYS A 116 20.04 -5.14 -13.13
C LYS A 116 20.47 -4.78 -11.70
N ALA A 117 19.56 -4.31 -10.85
CA ALA A 117 19.88 -3.92 -9.50
C ALA A 117 20.30 -5.12 -8.63
N LYS A 118 21.24 -4.87 -7.71
CA LYS A 118 21.78 -5.87 -6.78
C LYS A 118 20.85 -6.04 -5.57
N ILE A 119 19.70 -6.66 -5.80
CA ILE A 119 18.63 -6.90 -4.81
C ILE A 119 18.41 -8.43 -4.73
N PRO A 120 18.03 -8.99 -3.56
CA PRO A 120 17.53 -10.35 -3.49
C PRO A 120 16.48 -10.64 -4.56
N GLU A 121 16.61 -11.78 -5.22
CA GLU A 121 15.85 -12.07 -6.44
C GLU A 121 14.35 -12.20 -6.18
N ASP A 122 13.95 -12.75 -5.03
CA ASP A 122 12.54 -12.83 -4.65
C ASP A 122 11.92 -11.46 -4.33
N ALA A 123 12.63 -10.59 -3.60
CA ALA A 123 12.20 -9.22 -3.35
C ALA A 123 12.06 -8.40 -4.65
N LYS A 124 13.03 -8.55 -5.56
CA LYS A 124 12.98 -7.92 -6.90
C LYS A 124 11.77 -8.39 -7.70
N ASN A 125 11.55 -9.71 -7.76
CA ASN A 125 10.42 -10.29 -8.49
C ASN A 125 9.08 -9.93 -7.83
N PHE A 126 9.03 -9.83 -6.50
CA PHE A 126 7.84 -9.39 -5.77
C PHE A 126 7.49 -7.94 -6.13
N PHE A 127 8.44 -7.00 -6.00
CA PHE A 127 8.23 -5.61 -6.40
C PHE A 127 7.79 -5.47 -7.86
N LEU A 128 8.43 -6.19 -8.79
CA LEU A 128 8.06 -6.13 -10.21
C LEU A 128 6.65 -6.67 -10.44
N GLY A 129 6.27 -7.76 -9.79
CA GLY A 129 4.90 -8.28 -9.84
C GLY A 129 3.87 -7.26 -9.37
N GLU A 130 4.14 -6.60 -8.23
CA GLU A 130 3.29 -5.51 -7.73
C GLU A 130 3.22 -4.35 -8.72
N TYR A 131 4.38 -3.88 -9.19
CA TYR A 131 4.49 -2.79 -10.16
C TYR A 131 3.70 -3.07 -11.44
N PHE A 132 3.76 -4.29 -11.99
CA PHE A 132 3.02 -4.68 -13.18
C PHE A 132 1.53 -4.90 -12.93
N PHE A 133 1.13 -5.43 -11.78
CA PHE A 133 -0.28 -5.51 -11.35
C PHE A 133 -0.90 -4.10 -11.36
N LEU A 134 -0.22 -3.19 -10.69
CA LEU A 134 -0.61 -1.80 -10.56
C LEU A 134 -0.57 -1.02 -11.90
N SER A 135 0.23 -1.47 -12.87
CA SER A 135 0.31 -0.89 -14.22
C SER A 135 -0.64 -1.57 -15.24
N GLY A 136 -1.53 -2.47 -14.81
CA GLY A 136 -2.44 -3.18 -15.71
C GLY A 136 -1.81 -4.27 -16.59
N GLN A 137 -0.50 -4.56 -16.46
CA GLN A 137 0.19 -5.55 -17.31
C GLN A 137 0.15 -6.94 -16.66
N ARG A 138 -1.01 -7.58 -16.80
CA ARG A 138 -1.35 -8.89 -16.21
C ARG A 138 -0.36 -10.01 -16.58
N ASP A 139 0.01 -10.16 -17.85
CA ASP A 139 0.96 -11.20 -18.27
C ASP A 139 2.31 -11.09 -17.56
N LYS A 140 2.86 -9.87 -17.47
CA LYS A 140 4.13 -9.63 -16.78
C LYS A 140 3.98 -9.84 -15.28
N MET A 141 2.91 -9.31 -14.68
CA MET A 141 2.59 -9.57 -13.28
C MET A 141 2.62 -11.07 -12.98
N ASN A 142 1.93 -11.87 -13.80
CA ASN A 142 1.87 -13.32 -13.65
C ASN A 142 3.23 -14.01 -13.82
N GLU A 143 4.06 -13.55 -14.77
CA GLU A 143 5.45 -14.00 -14.93
C GLU A 143 6.26 -13.79 -13.64
N TYR A 144 6.26 -12.57 -13.10
CA TYR A 144 7.07 -12.21 -11.92
C TYR A 144 6.56 -12.89 -10.65
N PHE A 145 5.24 -12.94 -10.44
CA PHE A 145 4.66 -13.68 -9.32
C PHE A 145 4.84 -15.19 -9.41
N LYS A 146 4.95 -15.77 -10.61
CA LYS A 146 5.38 -17.17 -10.75
C LYS A 146 6.81 -17.36 -10.25
N LYS A 147 7.74 -16.46 -10.61
CA LYS A 147 9.13 -16.51 -10.09
C LYS A 147 9.17 -16.40 -8.56
N VAL A 148 8.35 -15.55 -7.95
CA VAL A 148 8.21 -15.48 -6.48
C VAL A 148 7.74 -16.83 -5.92
N LYS A 149 6.66 -17.41 -6.47
CA LYS A 149 6.11 -18.69 -6.01
C LYS A 149 7.12 -19.84 -6.12
N ASP A 150 7.91 -19.86 -7.20
CA ASP A 150 8.83 -20.96 -7.50
C ASP A 150 10.12 -20.89 -6.65
N SER A 151 10.49 -19.70 -6.16
CA SER A 151 11.82 -19.48 -5.55
C SER A 151 11.81 -18.92 -4.12
N SER A 152 10.78 -18.17 -3.72
CA SER A 152 10.77 -17.49 -2.43
C SER A 152 10.34 -18.40 -1.29
N LYS A 153 11.00 -18.25 -0.14
CA LYS A 153 10.57 -18.82 1.15
C LYS A 153 9.86 -17.78 2.02
N ASN A 154 9.72 -16.55 1.53
CA ASN A 154 9.14 -15.45 2.27
C ASN A 154 7.61 -15.59 2.30
N VAL A 155 7.07 -15.96 3.47
CA VAL A 155 5.64 -16.22 3.66
C VAL A 155 4.79 -15.01 3.28
N PHE A 156 5.26 -13.80 3.60
CA PHE A 156 4.56 -12.57 3.25
C PHE A 156 4.44 -12.40 1.73
N TYR A 157 5.55 -12.54 0.99
CA TYR A 157 5.54 -12.43 -0.48
C TYR A 157 4.63 -13.46 -1.12
N LEU A 158 4.70 -14.72 -0.67
CA LEU A 158 3.84 -15.79 -1.18
C LEU A 158 2.36 -15.48 -0.97
N LYS A 159 1.98 -14.98 0.21
CA LYS A 159 0.59 -14.68 0.56
C LYS A 159 0.05 -13.44 -0.14
N MET A 160 0.87 -12.39 -0.29
CA MET A 160 0.50 -11.22 -1.08
C MET A 160 0.36 -11.56 -2.57
N THR A 161 1.24 -12.40 -3.11
CA THR A 161 1.12 -12.90 -4.49
C THR A 161 -0.17 -13.70 -4.71
N GLU A 162 -0.55 -14.59 -3.78
CA GLU A 162 -1.85 -15.29 -3.83
C GLU A 162 -3.02 -14.28 -3.85
N PHE A 163 -2.92 -13.23 -3.03
CA PHE A 163 -3.95 -12.21 -2.92
C PHE A 163 -4.10 -11.37 -4.20
N TYR A 164 -3.00 -10.88 -4.78
CA TYR A 164 -3.06 -10.13 -6.04
C TYR A 164 -3.63 -10.94 -7.20
N LYS A 165 -3.29 -12.24 -7.29
CA LYS A 165 -3.87 -13.14 -8.29
C LYS A 165 -5.37 -13.35 -8.08
N MET A 166 -5.82 -13.41 -6.83
CA MET A 166 -7.25 -13.47 -6.54
C MET A 166 -7.98 -12.20 -7.00
N LEU A 167 -7.40 -11.01 -6.79
CA LEU A 167 -7.98 -9.75 -7.25
C LEU A 167 -8.10 -9.68 -8.79
N GLU A 168 -7.16 -10.29 -9.52
CA GLU A 168 -7.22 -10.42 -10.99
C GLU A 168 -8.41 -11.26 -11.47
N MET A 169 -8.77 -12.35 -10.75
CA MET A 169 -9.83 -13.28 -11.17
C MET A 169 -11.22 -12.63 -11.36
N LYS A 170 -11.44 -11.41 -10.82
CA LYS A 170 -12.68 -10.66 -11.03
C LYS A 170 -12.81 -10.13 -12.47
N GLU A 171 -11.72 -9.69 -13.09
CA GLU A 171 -11.72 -9.05 -14.42
C GLU A 171 -12.04 -10.05 -15.55
N GLU A 172 -11.68 -11.33 -15.39
CA GLU A 172 -11.98 -12.39 -16.38
C GLU A 172 -13.44 -12.87 -16.33
N ALA A 173 -14.11 -12.71 -15.19
CA ALA A 173 -15.48 -13.17 -14.98
C ALA A 173 -16.50 -12.27 -15.70
N GLU A 174 -16.23 -10.96 -15.79
CA GLU A 174 -17.10 -9.95 -16.41
C GLU A 174 -17.17 -10.07 -17.95
N ASN A 175 -16.21 -10.76 -18.59
CA ASN A 175 -16.11 -10.81 -20.06
C ASN A 175 -16.74 -12.04 -20.73
N ASN A 176 -17.19 -13.07 -19.98
CA ASN A 176 -17.39 -14.41 -20.58
C ASN A 176 -18.68 -15.17 -20.22
N ASN A 177 -19.66 -14.62 -19.50
CA ASN A 177 -20.91 -15.37 -19.23
C ASN A 177 -22.17 -14.51 -19.32
N LYS A 178 -23.19 -15.05 -20.01
CA LYS A 178 -24.57 -14.53 -20.06
C LYS A 178 -25.51 -15.25 -19.07
N ASP A 179 -24.97 -16.14 -18.25
CA ASP A 179 -25.71 -16.91 -17.25
C ASP A 179 -25.58 -16.24 -15.87
N THR A 180 -26.61 -15.49 -15.54
CA THR A 180 -26.68 -14.61 -14.37
C THR A 180 -26.57 -15.38 -13.05
N GLU A 181 -26.98 -16.64 -12.98
CA GLU A 181 -26.90 -17.45 -11.75
C GLU A 181 -25.46 -17.90 -11.48
N LYS A 182 -24.77 -18.38 -12.52
CA LYS A 182 -23.37 -18.79 -12.43
C LYS A 182 -22.43 -17.62 -12.15
N GLU A 183 -22.73 -16.46 -12.72
CA GLU A 183 -22.02 -15.21 -12.44
C GLU A 183 -22.19 -14.77 -10.99
N ASN A 184 -23.43 -14.75 -10.49
CA ASN A 184 -23.74 -14.43 -9.10
C ASN A 184 -23.03 -15.36 -8.10
N LYS A 185 -22.95 -16.67 -8.41
CA LYS A 185 -22.21 -17.62 -7.58
C LYS A 185 -20.72 -17.29 -7.51
N ARG A 186 -20.09 -16.98 -8.65
CA ARG A 186 -18.66 -16.60 -8.71
C ARG A 186 -18.37 -15.31 -7.94
N ILE A 187 -19.25 -14.31 -8.04
CA ILE A 187 -19.12 -13.05 -7.29
C ILE A 187 -19.15 -13.32 -5.79
N LYS A 188 -20.10 -14.15 -5.31
CA LYS A 188 -20.18 -14.53 -3.89
C LYS A 188 -18.94 -15.30 -3.40
N GLU A 189 -18.42 -16.23 -4.22
CA GLU A 189 -17.19 -16.96 -3.92
C GLU A 189 -15.98 -16.02 -3.85
N PHE A 190 -15.87 -15.06 -4.77
CA PHE A 190 -14.83 -14.02 -4.78
C PHE A 190 -14.90 -13.15 -3.51
N ILE A 191 -16.08 -12.65 -3.15
CA ILE A 191 -16.28 -11.85 -1.93
C ILE A 191 -15.88 -12.64 -0.68
N SER A 192 -16.37 -13.87 -0.55
CA SER A 192 -16.08 -14.74 0.60
C SER A 192 -14.58 -15.05 0.71
N THR A 193 -13.95 -15.35 -0.42
CA THR A 193 -12.49 -15.57 -0.50
C THR A 193 -11.72 -14.30 -0.14
N GLY A 194 -12.19 -13.15 -0.58
CA GLY A 194 -11.64 -11.84 -0.24
C GLY A 194 -11.62 -11.57 1.26
N ILE A 195 -12.73 -11.84 1.97
CA ILE A 195 -12.82 -11.72 3.43
C ILE A 195 -11.79 -12.64 4.12
N ILE A 196 -11.69 -13.89 3.69
CA ILE A 196 -10.75 -14.86 4.27
C ILE A 196 -9.30 -14.42 4.05
N LYS A 197 -8.94 -14.08 2.80
CA LYS A 197 -7.57 -13.71 2.42
C LYS A 197 -7.10 -12.42 3.08
N THR A 198 -7.97 -11.41 3.14
CA THR A 198 -7.64 -10.16 3.86
C THR A 198 -7.45 -10.40 5.35
N GLY A 199 -8.26 -11.28 5.96
CA GLY A 199 -8.07 -11.71 7.36
C GLY A 199 -6.76 -12.46 7.61
N GLU A 200 -6.36 -13.36 6.70
CA GLU A 200 -5.05 -14.04 6.74
C GLU A 200 -3.89 -13.04 6.65
N LEU A 201 -3.96 -12.10 5.70
CA LEU A 201 -2.95 -11.07 5.50
C LEU A 201 -2.83 -10.14 6.71
N ASN A 202 -3.94 -9.73 7.31
CA ASN A 202 -3.91 -8.88 8.50
C ASN A 202 -3.20 -9.58 9.68
N LYS A 203 -3.39 -10.90 9.87
CA LYS A 203 -2.63 -11.67 10.87
C LYS A 203 -1.12 -11.68 10.58
N ILE A 204 -0.75 -11.86 9.31
CA ILE A 204 0.65 -11.86 8.86
C ILE A 204 1.28 -10.47 9.09
N LEU A 205 0.60 -9.40 8.69
CA LEU A 205 1.07 -8.02 8.83
C LEU A 205 1.19 -7.57 10.29
N ASN A 206 0.48 -8.21 11.23
CA ASN A 206 0.65 -7.94 12.67
C ASN A 206 1.77 -8.76 13.32
N ASN A 207 2.44 -9.67 12.58
CA ASN A 207 3.60 -10.40 13.08
C ASN A 207 4.89 -9.63 12.78
N SER A 208 5.33 -8.79 13.72
CA SER A 208 6.51 -7.93 13.54
C SER A 208 7.81 -8.70 13.30
N SER A 209 7.99 -9.88 13.91
CA SER A 209 9.17 -10.73 13.66
C SER A 209 9.20 -11.17 12.20
N LEU A 210 8.08 -11.69 11.71
CA LEU A 210 7.95 -12.13 10.33
C LEU A 210 8.17 -10.98 9.35
N MET A 211 7.58 -9.80 9.60
CA MET A 211 7.76 -8.63 8.71
C MET A 211 9.21 -8.16 8.66
N LYS A 212 9.90 -8.14 9.81
CA LYS A 212 11.31 -7.81 9.89
C LYS A 212 12.19 -8.83 9.16
N GLU A 213 11.92 -10.13 9.34
CA GLU A 213 12.57 -11.21 8.61
C GLU A 213 12.35 -11.10 7.09
N SER A 214 11.16 -10.65 6.68
CA SER A 214 10.81 -10.34 5.30
C SER A 214 11.43 -9.03 4.78
N GLY A 215 12.16 -8.27 5.60
CA GLY A 215 12.79 -7.01 5.22
C GLY A 215 11.80 -5.85 5.00
N ILE A 216 10.61 -5.91 5.60
CA ILE A 216 9.54 -4.90 5.43
C ILE A 216 9.52 -4.00 6.65
N SER A 217 9.67 -2.68 6.45
CA SER A 217 9.71 -1.71 7.54
C SER A 217 8.32 -1.46 8.14
N ASP A 218 8.26 -0.97 9.37
CA ASP A 218 7.00 -0.69 10.06
C ASP A 218 6.10 0.29 9.30
N GLU A 219 6.70 1.28 8.63
CA GLU A 219 6.00 2.21 7.76
C GLU A 219 5.36 1.50 6.56
N GLU A 220 6.08 0.55 5.94
CA GLU A 220 5.56 -0.24 4.83
C GLU A 220 4.53 -1.28 5.28
N VAL A 221 4.74 -1.93 6.44
CA VAL A 221 3.76 -2.83 7.06
C VAL A 221 2.44 -2.11 7.27
N TYR A 222 2.48 -0.91 7.85
CA TYR A 222 1.28 -0.11 8.09
C TYR A 222 0.62 0.34 6.79
N SER A 223 1.41 0.75 5.80
CA SER A 223 0.92 1.00 4.43
C SER A 223 0.11 -0.19 3.89
N ARG A 224 0.63 -1.43 4.02
CA ARG A 224 -0.07 -2.63 3.53
C ARG A 224 -1.31 -2.95 4.36
N GLN A 225 -1.30 -2.65 5.66
CA GLN A 225 -2.50 -2.77 6.50
C GLN A 225 -3.61 -1.85 6.02
N LEU A 226 -3.29 -0.62 5.60
CA LEU A 226 -4.27 0.30 5.01
C LEU A 226 -4.88 -0.29 3.71
N ASP A 227 -4.05 -0.84 2.81
CA ASP A 227 -4.52 -1.47 1.56
C ASP A 227 -5.41 -2.70 1.81
N VAL A 228 -5.00 -3.57 2.72
CA VAL A 228 -5.74 -4.80 3.04
C VAL A 228 -7.06 -4.47 3.72
N GLU A 229 -7.07 -3.52 4.65
CA GLU A 229 -8.28 -3.21 5.42
C GLU A 229 -9.32 -2.44 4.59
N ILE A 230 -8.92 -1.55 3.66
CA ILE A 230 -9.93 -0.93 2.77
C ILE A 230 -10.59 -1.96 1.86
N LEU A 231 -9.83 -2.90 1.29
CA LEU A 231 -10.39 -3.98 0.48
C LEU A 231 -11.31 -4.87 1.32
N ARG A 232 -10.92 -5.15 2.56
CA ARG A 232 -11.73 -5.93 3.49
C ARG A 232 -13.06 -5.25 3.81
N VAL A 233 -13.06 -3.94 4.05
CA VAL A 233 -14.30 -3.15 4.20
C VAL A 233 -15.20 -3.34 2.98
N PHE A 234 -14.66 -3.17 1.77
CA PHE A 234 -15.42 -3.38 0.53
C PHE A 234 -15.99 -4.79 0.43
N PHE A 235 -15.21 -5.82 0.72
CA PHE A 235 -15.71 -7.20 0.70
C PHE A 235 -16.87 -7.42 1.67
N TYR A 236 -16.78 -6.93 2.91
CA TYR A 236 -17.92 -7.01 3.83
C TYR A 236 -19.14 -6.24 3.34
N VAL A 237 -18.94 -5.05 2.76
CA VAL A 237 -20.04 -4.23 2.23
C VAL A 237 -20.77 -4.93 1.09
N PHE A 238 -20.01 -5.57 0.18
CA PHE A 238 -20.56 -6.41 -0.88
C PHE A 238 -21.18 -7.72 -0.37
N ASN A 239 -20.85 -8.14 0.85
CA ASN A 239 -21.48 -9.26 1.55
C ASN A 239 -22.66 -8.83 2.45
N ASP A 240 -23.17 -7.60 2.29
CA ASP A 240 -24.22 -7.02 3.15
C ASP A 240 -23.86 -6.91 4.65
N GLU A 241 -22.57 -6.95 5.00
CA GLU A 241 -22.04 -6.85 6.37
C GLU A 241 -21.38 -5.47 6.64
N LEU A 242 -22.01 -4.36 6.24
CA LEU A 242 -21.44 -3.00 6.35
C LEU A 242 -20.92 -2.68 7.76
N GLU A 243 -21.71 -2.92 8.80
CA GLU A 243 -21.30 -2.57 10.18
C GLU A 243 -20.04 -3.30 10.61
N LYS A 244 -19.90 -4.58 10.22
CA LYS A 244 -18.75 -5.42 10.52
C LYS A 244 -17.50 -4.92 9.81
N GLY A 245 -17.62 -4.52 8.54
CA GLY A 245 -16.51 -3.90 7.81
C GLY A 245 -16.02 -2.61 8.47
N ILE A 246 -16.94 -1.73 8.88
CA ILE A 246 -16.59 -0.49 9.60
C ILE A 246 -15.94 -0.79 10.95
N ASP A 247 -16.47 -1.75 11.72
CA ASP A 247 -15.91 -2.12 13.02
C ASP A 247 -14.53 -2.74 12.91
N ASP A 248 -14.30 -3.59 11.89
CA ASP A 248 -12.98 -4.17 11.60
C ASP A 248 -11.96 -3.04 11.28
N TYR A 249 -12.32 -2.07 10.44
CA TYR A 249 -11.44 -0.92 10.15
C TYR A 249 -11.13 -0.11 11.42
N ILE A 250 -12.15 0.18 12.25
CA ILE A 250 -11.95 0.96 13.46
C ILE A 250 -11.01 0.24 14.43
N GLN A 251 -11.18 -1.07 14.60
CA GLN A 251 -10.36 -1.90 15.46
C GLN A 251 -8.92 -2.03 14.95
N ASN A 252 -8.74 -2.30 13.66
CA ASN A 252 -7.44 -2.63 13.08
C ASN A 252 -6.62 -1.41 12.68
N ILE A 253 -7.28 -0.29 12.38
CA ILE A 253 -6.64 0.91 11.82
C ILE A 253 -6.95 2.15 12.65
N ALA A 254 -8.22 2.53 12.84
CA ALA A 254 -8.55 3.86 13.40
C ALA A 254 -8.11 4.06 14.86
N ASN A 255 -8.14 2.98 15.65
CA ASN A 255 -7.69 2.98 17.05
C ASN A 255 -6.27 2.40 17.23
N LYS A 256 -5.60 2.01 16.14
CA LYS A 256 -4.27 1.43 16.22
C LYS A 256 -3.25 2.52 16.51
N LYS A 257 -2.46 2.31 17.57
CA LYS A 257 -1.33 3.17 17.90
C LYS A 257 -0.12 2.77 17.09
N VAL A 258 0.47 3.75 16.41
CA VAL A 258 1.71 3.60 15.63
C VAL A 258 2.65 4.76 15.95
N SER A 259 3.92 4.64 15.54
CA SER A 259 4.90 5.70 15.78
C SER A 259 4.58 6.94 14.93
N LYS A 260 5.13 8.08 15.35
CA LYS A 260 5.00 9.34 14.60
C LYS A 260 5.58 9.21 13.19
N ASP A 261 6.71 8.51 13.02
CA ASP A 261 7.32 8.31 11.71
C ASP A 261 6.42 7.47 10.78
N VAL A 262 5.75 6.43 11.32
CA VAL A 262 4.77 5.64 10.57
C VAL A 262 3.58 6.49 10.12
N LEU A 263 3.05 7.36 11.00
CA LEU A 263 1.96 8.27 10.67
C LEU A 263 2.37 9.29 9.60
N GLU A 264 3.53 9.93 9.77
CA GLU A 264 4.01 10.93 8.81
C GLU A 264 4.28 10.30 7.43
N TYR A 265 4.84 9.10 7.38
CA TYR A 265 5.12 8.40 6.12
C TYR A 265 3.85 8.03 5.36
N ASN A 266 2.80 7.63 6.08
CA ASN A 266 1.55 7.11 5.51
C ASN A 266 0.41 8.13 5.50
N LYS A 267 0.67 9.38 5.86
CA LYS A 267 -0.37 10.40 6.15
C LYS A 267 -1.44 10.48 5.06
N GLU A 268 -1.03 10.63 3.80
CA GLU A 268 -1.95 10.78 2.67
C GLU A 268 -2.80 9.52 2.44
N LYS A 269 -2.17 8.35 2.51
CA LYS A 269 -2.86 7.07 2.37
C LYS A 269 -3.81 6.80 3.52
N ASP A 270 -3.45 7.15 4.75
CA ASP A 270 -4.29 6.94 5.94
C ASP A 270 -5.54 7.83 5.89
N VAL A 271 -5.39 9.11 5.49
CA VAL A 271 -6.51 10.02 5.22
C VAL A 271 -7.40 9.46 4.12
N PHE A 272 -6.82 9.09 2.96
CA PHE A 272 -7.57 8.51 1.86
C PHE A 272 -8.34 7.24 2.28
N THR A 273 -7.70 6.34 3.00
CA THR A 273 -8.29 5.09 3.48
C THR A 273 -9.47 5.37 4.41
N MET A 274 -9.33 6.33 5.33
CA MET A 274 -10.43 6.75 6.21
C MET A 274 -11.57 7.35 5.41
N MET A 275 -11.29 8.26 4.47
CA MET A 275 -12.28 8.87 3.58
C MET A 275 -13.05 7.82 2.79
N MET A 276 -12.35 6.90 2.14
CA MET A 276 -12.96 5.83 1.36
C MET A 276 -13.83 4.91 2.23
N THR A 277 -13.38 4.61 3.45
CA THR A 277 -14.16 3.81 4.41
C THR A 277 -15.45 4.53 4.81
N ILE A 278 -15.36 5.83 5.13
CA ILE A 278 -16.53 6.67 5.45
C ILE A 278 -17.50 6.75 4.27
N MET A 279 -16.98 6.86 3.04
CA MET A 279 -17.77 6.96 1.81
C MET A 279 -18.27 5.60 1.29
N THR A 280 -17.84 4.48 1.87
CA THR A 280 -18.22 3.15 1.38
C THR A 280 -19.74 2.91 1.31
N PRO A 281 -20.59 3.40 2.23
CA PRO A 281 -22.04 3.32 2.08
C PRO A 281 -22.55 4.03 0.83
N VAL A 282 -21.98 5.20 0.51
CA VAL A 282 -22.31 5.96 -0.71
C VAL A 282 -21.87 5.20 -1.96
N PHE A 283 -20.68 4.59 -1.93
CA PHE A 283 -20.22 3.72 -3.03
C PHE A 283 -21.13 2.50 -3.22
N LYS A 284 -21.68 1.91 -2.15
CA LYS A 284 -22.66 0.83 -2.30
C LYS A 284 -23.99 1.32 -2.93
N ILE A 285 -24.42 2.55 -2.67
CA ILE A 285 -25.58 3.14 -3.37
C ILE A 285 -25.24 3.39 -4.84
N MET A 286 -24.09 4.02 -5.11
CA MET A 286 -23.68 4.44 -6.46
C MET A 286 -23.34 3.25 -7.38
N PHE A 287 -22.67 2.23 -6.83
CA PHE A 287 -22.23 1.03 -7.55
C PHE A 287 -23.09 -0.21 -7.25
N GLY A 288 -24.20 -0.04 -6.52
CA GLY A 288 -25.17 -1.11 -6.17
C GLY A 288 -25.86 -1.76 -7.36
N ALA A 289 -25.47 -1.42 -8.59
CA ALA A 289 -25.77 -2.18 -9.80
C ALA A 289 -24.94 -3.48 -9.94
N LEU A 290 -23.86 -3.66 -9.16
CA LEU A 290 -22.98 -4.85 -9.22
C LEU A 290 -23.48 -6.04 -8.40
N THR A 291 -24.41 -5.83 -7.49
CA THR A 291 -24.99 -6.90 -6.68
C THR A 291 -26.50 -6.71 -6.70
N ASP A 292 -27.26 -7.73 -7.10
CA ASP A 292 -28.72 -7.76 -7.11
C ASP A 292 -29.28 -7.82 -5.67
N THR A 293 -28.75 -6.94 -4.80
CA THR A 293 -29.05 -6.86 -3.38
C THR A 293 -30.42 -6.25 -3.23
N LYS A 294 -31.38 -7.10 -2.88
CA LYS A 294 -32.78 -6.75 -2.59
C LYS A 294 -32.95 -5.78 -1.41
N ASN A 295 -31.87 -5.46 -0.67
CA ASN A 295 -31.89 -4.48 0.42
C ASN A 295 -31.40 -3.10 -0.04
N LYS A 296 -32.18 -2.43 -0.91
CA LYS A 296 -32.00 -0.99 -1.17
C LYS A 296 -32.34 -0.13 0.07
N ASP A 297 -33.03 -0.69 1.05
CA ASP A 297 -33.66 0.06 2.15
C ASP A 297 -32.76 0.28 3.40
N GLU A 298 -31.56 -0.30 3.47
CA GLU A 298 -30.71 -0.22 4.68
C GLU A 298 -29.70 0.94 4.69
N ILE A 299 -29.27 1.45 3.52
CA ILE A 299 -28.36 2.61 3.48
C ILE A 299 -29.17 3.89 3.31
N ASN A 300 -29.55 4.45 4.45
CA ASN A 300 -30.22 5.74 4.55
C ASN A 300 -29.37 6.70 5.39
N GLU A 301 -29.80 7.96 5.49
CA GLU A 301 -29.13 9.01 6.27
C GLU A 301 -28.78 8.56 7.71
N LYS A 302 -29.66 7.79 8.37
CA LYS A 302 -29.42 7.27 9.73
C LYS A 302 -28.26 6.29 9.80
N SER A 303 -28.07 5.46 8.77
CA SER A 303 -26.94 4.52 8.70
C SER A 303 -25.61 5.25 8.54
N ILE A 304 -25.57 6.30 7.72
CA ILE A 304 -24.41 7.17 7.53
C ILE A 304 -24.11 7.93 8.82
N GLU A 305 -25.12 8.48 9.48
CA GLU A 305 -24.98 9.16 10.78
C GLU A 305 -24.42 8.22 11.85
N LYS A 306 -24.90 6.96 11.91
CA LYS A 306 -24.40 5.94 12.83
C LYS A 306 -22.91 5.65 12.60
N ILE A 307 -22.49 5.52 11.34
CA ILE A 307 -21.08 5.30 10.97
C ILE A 307 -20.23 6.51 11.38
N MET A 308 -20.64 7.73 11.01
CA MET A 308 -19.93 8.95 11.39
C MET A 308 -19.76 9.08 12.91
N LYS A 309 -20.80 8.75 13.70
CA LYS A 309 -20.73 8.71 15.17
C LYS A 309 -19.69 7.72 15.71
N LYS A 310 -19.39 6.62 14.99
CA LYS A 310 -18.29 5.71 15.36
C LYS A 310 -16.93 6.36 15.07
N PHE A 311 -16.76 6.96 13.88
CA PHE A 311 -15.50 7.59 13.47
C PHE A 311 -15.09 8.79 14.34
N ILE A 312 -16.03 9.69 14.66
CA ILE A 312 -15.78 10.88 15.51
C ILE A 312 -15.22 10.51 16.90
N LYS A 313 -15.46 9.27 17.35
CA LYS A 313 -14.94 8.76 18.64
C LYS A 313 -13.50 8.23 18.55
N THR A 314 -12.99 7.97 17.36
CA THR A 314 -11.63 7.44 17.16
C THR A 314 -10.59 8.54 17.34
N GLU A 315 -9.42 8.18 17.87
CA GLU A 315 -8.31 9.12 18.09
C GLU A 315 -7.84 9.71 16.75
N LYS A 316 -7.75 8.87 15.73
CA LYS A 316 -7.28 9.26 14.40
C LYS A 316 -8.20 10.25 13.70
N TYR A 317 -9.53 10.06 13.74
CA TYR A 317 -10.46 11.02 13.12
C TYR A 317 -10.29 12.40 13.73
N ARG A 318 -10.23 12.49 15.07
CA ARG A 318 -10.03 13.77 15.78
C ARG A 318 -8.70 14.42 15.46
N GLN A 319 -7.65 13.61 15.26
CA GLN A 319 -6.37 14.12 14.80
C GLN A 319 -6.49 14.75 13.40
N PHE A 320 -7.07 14.03 12.44
CA PHE A 320 -7.23 14.53 11.07
C PHE A 320 -8.13 15.76 10.99
N GLU A 321 -9.21 15.78 11.78
CA GLU A 321 -10.09 16.95 11.91
C GLU A 321 -9.33 18.17 12.47
N LYS A 322 -8.54 17.99 13.54
CA LYS A 322 -7.70 19.08 14.10
C LYS A 322 -6.65 19.58 13.11
N GLU A 323 -6.17 18.72 12.22
CA GLU A 323 -5.22 19.06 11.16
C GLU A 323 -5.90 19.63 9.89
N GLY A 324 -7.23 19.77 9.86
CA GLY A 324 -8.00 20.26 8.71
C GLY A 324 -8.04 19.30 7.52
N LEU A 325 -7.70 18.01 7.73
CA LEU A 325 -7.63 17.00 6.67
C LEU A 325 -8.98 16.34 6.37
N MET A 326 -9.99 16.60 7.19
CA MET A 326 -11.35 16.07 7.04
C MET A 326 -12.32 17.10 6.47
N ASP A 327 -11.86 18.33 6.22
CA ASP A 327 -12.71 19.44 5.74
C ASP A 327 -13.30 19.17 4.35
N GLU A 328 -12.67 18.29 3.55
CA GLU A 328 -13.16 17.81 2.25
C GLU A 328 -14.32 16.79 2.36
N ILE A 329 -14.61 16.24 3.55
CA ILE A 329 -15.71 15.27 3.77
C ILE A 329 -17.00 15.97 4.22
N ASN A 330 -16.97 17.29 4.44
CA ASN A 330 -18.18 18.06 4.73
C ASN A 330 -19.07 18.12 3.47
N LEU A 331 -19.83 17.05 3.26
CA LEU A 331 -20.99 16.97 2.40
C LEU A 331 -21.98 18.04 2.88
N LYS A 332 -21.88 19.25 2.33
CA LYS A 332 -22.92 20.27 2.42
C LYS A 332 -24.07 19.95 1.49
#